data_AF-A0A1C7H1H3-F1
#
_entry.id   AF-A0A1C7H1H3-F1
#
_cell.length_a   1.000
_cell.length_b   1.000
_cell.length_c   1.000
_cell.angle_alpha   90.00
_cell.angle_beta   90.00
_cell.angle_gamma   90.00
#
_symmetry.space_group_name_H-M   'P 1'
#
loop_
_entity.id
_entity.type
_entity.pdbx_description
1 polymer ?
#
loop_
_entity_poly.entity_id
_entity_poly.type
_entity_poly.pdbx_seq_one_letter_code
_entity_poly.pdbx_strand_id
1 'polypeptide(L)'
;MGRSNFTPMKRFHEILDNYGLKLMEVGTNHLRVFFGNRKLFDYYPLRMKLFDYRQWQQLTYPSVMDGTDKWETELEGIINSLMVSPQ
;
A
#
# COMPACT_ATOMS: atom_id res chain seq x y z
N MET A 1 20.67 -13.55 10.77
CA MET A 1 19.27 -13.59 10.30
C MET A 1 19.16 -12.67 9.09
N GLY A 2 18.86 -13.20 7.91
CA GLY A 2 18.75 -12.39 6.69
C GLY A 2 17.57 -11.43 6.80
N ARG A 3 17.77 -10.14 6.48
CA ARG A 3 16.68 -9.17 6.39
C ARG A 3 15.74 -9.62 5.26
N SER A 4 14.47 -9.76 5.58
CA SER A 4 13.42 -9.94 4.59
C SER A 4 13.29 -8.66 3.76
N ASN A 5 13.24 -8.79 2.44
CA ASN A 5 12.97 -7.65 1.55
C ASN A 5 11.48 -7.25 1.54
N PHE A 6 10.60 -8.03 2.19
CA PHE A 6 9.17 -7.75 2.24
C PHE A 6 8.85 -6.57 3.15
N THR A 7 7.81 -5.81 2.77
CA THR A 7 7.20 -4.79 3.63
C THR A 7 6.84 -5.44 4.99
N PRO A 8 7.28 -4.88 6.13
CA PRO A 8 6.84 -5.34 7.43
C PRO A 8 5.34 -5.13 7.61
N MET A 9 4.55 -6.21 7.63
CA MET A 9 3.07 -6.11 7.64
C MET A 9 2.52 -5.37 8.86
N LYS A 10 3.11 -5.57 10.04
CA LYS A 10 2.70 -4.81 11.23
C LYS A 10 2.76 -3.29 11.00
N ARG A 11 3.87 -2.82 10.44
CA ARG A 11 4.09 -1.40 10.15
C ARG A 11 3.22 -0.89 9.01
N PHE A 12 2.98 -1.72 8.01
CA PHE A 12 2.02 -1.43 6.94
C PHE A 12 0.62 -1.16 7.52
N HIS A 13 0.14 -2.03 8.42
CA HIS A 13 -1.14 -1.82 9.10
C HIS A 13 -1.17 -0.53 9.93
N GLU A 14 -0.13 -0.25 10.72
CA GLU A 14 -0.03 0.99 11.49
C GLU A 14 -0.15 2.24 10.61
N ILE A 15 0.50 2.25 9.43
CA ILE A 15 0.37 3.35 8.47
C ILE A 15 -1.08 3.45 8.00
N LEU A 16 -1.71 2.35 7.57
CA LEU A 16 -3.11 2.40 7.12
C LEU A 16 -4.07 2.93 8.21
N ASP A 17 -3.88 2.51 9.46
CA ASP A 17 -4.67 2.94 10.60
C ASP A 17 -4.53 4.45 10.86
N ASN A 18 -3.32 5.00 10.72
CA ASN A 18 -3.06 6.44 10.87
C ASN A 18 -3.84 7.30 9.86
N TYR A 19 -4.14 6.76 8.67
CA TYR A 19 -4.95 7.42 7.65
C TYR A 19 -6.45 7.05 7.72
N GLY A 20 -6.86 6.24 8.70
CA GLY A 20 -8.24 5.76 8.84
C GLY A 20 -8.68 4.85 7.70
N LEU A 21 -7.73 4.15 7.06
CA LEU A 21 -8.01 3.27 5.93
C LEU A 21 -8.48 1.91 6.41
N LYS A 22 -9.48 1.34 5.73
CA LYS A 22 -9.94 -0.02 5.99
C LYS A 22 -9.26 -1.00 5.05
N LEU A 23 -8.83 -2.12 5.59
CA LEU A 23 -8.22 -3.20 4.84
C LEU A 23 -9.15 -4.41 4.81
N MET A 24 -9.25 -5.04 3.64
CA MET A 24 -9.99 -6.29 3.43
C MET A 24 -9.07 -7.30 2.76
N GLU A 25 -9.01 -8.52 3.31
CA GLU A 25 -8.40 -9.65 2.64
C GLU A 25 -9.34 -10.16 1.54
N VAL A 26 -8.92 -10.03 0.28
CA VAL A 26 -9.72 -10.45 -0.88
C VAL A 26 -9.37 -11.89 -1.29
N GLY A 27 -8.17 -12.33 -0.95
CA GLY A 27 -7.68 -13.68 -1.20
C GLY A 27 -6.26 -13.83 -0.71
N THR A 28 -5.66 -14.98 -1.00
CA THR A 28 -4.26 -15.23 -0.65
C THR A 28 -3.36 -14.19 -1.31
N ASN A 29 -2.56 -13.48 -0.50
CA ASN A 29 -1.62 -12.47 -0.98
C ASN A 29 -2.29 -11.29 -1.72
N HIS A 30 -3.52 -10.94 -1.34
CA HIS A 30 -4.28 -9.85 -1.95
C HIS A 30 -5.07 -9.09 -0.90
N LEU A 31 -4.60 -7.89 -0.59
CA LEU A 31 -5.25 -6.96 0.32
C LEU A 31 -5.88 -5.83 -0.49
N ARG A 32 -7.08 -5.39 -0.11
CA ARG A 32 -7.74 -4.24 -0.70
C ARG A 32 -7.92 -3.15 0.34
N VAL A 33 -7.52 -1.94 -0.02
CA VAL A 33 -7.53 -0.79 0.88
C VAL A 33 -8.61 0.21 0.46
N PHE A 34 -9.36 0.69 1.45
CA PHE A 34 -10.50 1.58 1.28
C PHE A 34 -10.36 2.84 2.13
N PHE A 35 -10.87 3.95 1.61
CA PHE A 35 -11.17 5.15 2.39
C PHE A 35 -12.68 5.38 2.37
N GLY A 36 -13.34 5.18 3.51
CA GLY A 36 -14.81 5.08 3.56
C GLY A 36 -15.30 3.91 2.69
N ASN A 37 -16.17 4.20 1.71
CA ASN A 37 -16.67 3.21 0.74
C ASN A 37 -15.87 3.18 -0.58
N ARG A 38 -14.83 4.02 -0.71
CA ARG A 38 -14.04 4.15 -1.92
C ARG A 38 -12.83 3.21 -1.88
N LYS A 39 -12.73 2.33 -2.87
CA LYS A 39 -11.51 1.54 -3.13
C LYS A 39 -10.39 2.50 -3.54
N LEU A 40 -9.24 2.43 -2.87
CA LEU A 40 -8.05 3.21 -3.24
C LEU A 40 -7.13 2.36 -4.09
N PHE A 41 -6.61 1.27 -3.52
CA PHE A 41 -5.68 0.38 -4.20
C PHE A 41 -5.77 -1.05 -3.66
N ASP A 42 -5.28 -1.99 -4.45
CA ASP A 42 -4.94 -3.33 -3.96
C ASP A 42 -3.44 -3.41 -3.66
N TYR A 43 -3.06 -4.22 -2.68
CA TYR A 43 -1.69 -4.55 -2.34
C TYR A 43 -1.45 -6.06 -2.43
N TYR A 44 -0.33 -6.44 -3.04
CA TYR A 44 0.10 -7.83 -3.22
C TYR A 44 1.41 -8.08 -2.43
N PRO A 45 1.35 -8.47 -1.15
CA PRO A 45 2.51 -8.58 -0.24
C PRO A 45 3.75 -9.29 -0.81
N LEU A 46 3.58 -10.50 -1.37
CA LEU A 46 4.67 -11.33 -1.92
C LEU A 46 5.28 -10.75 -3.19
N ARG A 47 4.61 -9.82 -3.86
CA ARG A 47 5.14 -9.13 -5.03
C ARG A 47 5.62 -7.73 -4.72
N MET A 48 5.21 -7.18 -3.57
CA MET A 48 5.34 -5.78 -3.22
C MET A 48 4.90 -4.94 -4.41
N LYS A 49 3.60 -4.92 -4.65
CA LYS A 49 2.99 -4.19 -5.75
C LYS A 49 1.68 -3.60 -5.29
N LEU A 50 1.42 -2.37 -5.71
CA LEU A 50 0.15 -1.71 -5.54
C LEU A 50 -0.58 -1.65 -6.89
N PHE A 51 -1.89 -1.74 -6.88
CA PHE A 51 -2.72 -1.49 -8.06
C PHE A 51 -3.69 -0.36 -7.74
N ASP A 52 -3.54 0.77 -8.42
CA ASP A 52 -4.40 1.94 -8.26
C ASP A 52 -5.69 1.79 -9.07
N TYR A 53 -6.83 1.89 -8.39
CA TYR A 53 -8.15 1.80 -9.01
C TYR A 53 -8.54 3.01 -9.86
N ARG A 54 -7.93 4.18 -9.63
CA ARG A 54 -8.28 5.40 -10.37
C ARG A 54 -7.62 5.43 -11.72
N GLN A 55 -6.31 5.24 -11.73
CA GLN A 55 -5.52 5.28 -12.96
C GLN A 55 -5.49 3.93 -13.67
N TRP A 56 -6.11 2.88 -13.09
CA TRP A 56 -6.16 1.53 -13.63
C TRP A 56 -4.76 1.01 -13.98
N GLN A 57 -3.82 1.17 -13.05
CA GLN A 57 -2.42 0.82 -13.28
C GLN A 57 -1.77 0.19 -12.06
N GLN A 58 -0.75 -0.63 -12.34
CA GLN A 58 0.13 -1.14 -11.32
C GLN A 58 1.20 -0.09 -10.98
N LEU A 59 1.36 0.22 -9.71
CA LEU A 59 2.44 1.05 -9.19
C LEU A 59 3.59 0.15 -8.72
N THR A 60 4.82 0.57 -9.03
CA THR A 60 6.02 -0.03 -8.45
C THR A 60 6.17 0.46 -7.02
N TYR A 61 6.13 -0.45 -6.04
CA TYR A 61 6.21 -0.13 -4.62
C TYR A 61 6.90 -1.26 -3.86
N PRO A 62 7.97 -1.01 -3.09
CA PRO A 62 8.73 0.21 -3.09
C PRO A 62 9.46 0.41 -4.43
N SER A 63 9.63 1.67 -4.82
CA SER A 63 10.58 2.04 -5.85
C SER A 63 12.00 1.77 -5.31
N VAL A 64 12.83 1.10 -6.11
CA VAL A 64 14.25 0.73 -5.87
C VAL A 64 14.72 0.85 -4.40
N MET A 65 14.80 -0.28 -3.71
CA MET A 65 15.13 -0.40 -2.27
C MET A 65 16.53 0.11 -1.90
N ASP A 66 16.70 1.42 -1.72
CA ASP A 66 17.88 2.03 -1.09
C ASP A 66 17.57 2.48 0.34
N GLY A 67 16.98 1.59 1.15
CA GLY A 67 16.73 1.81 2.59
C GLY A 67 15.34 1.38 3.07
N THR A 68 15.24 1.03 4.36
CA THR A 68 14.01 0.52 5.01
C THR A 68 12.94 1.58 5.21
N ASP A 69 13.30 2.85 5.32
CA ASP A 69 12.34 3.92 5.65
C ASP A 69 11.72 4.53 4.38
N LYS A 70 12.30 4.26 3.21
CA LYS A 70 11.83 4.79 1.93
C LYS A 70 10.46 4.26 1.55
N TRP A 71 10.18 2.98 1.78
CA TRP A 71 8.88 2.42 1.41
C TRP A 71 7.75 3.04 2.23
N GLU A 72 7.98 3.38 3.51
CA GLU A 72 6.97 4.00 4.37
C GLU A 72 6.56 5.34 3.76
N THR A 73 7.54 6.21 3.51
CA THR A 73 7.32 7.51 2.87
C THR A 73 6.67 7.39 1.49
N GLU A 74 7.05 6.40 0.69
CA GLU A 74 6.41 6.16 -0.61
C GLU A 74 4.95 5.72 -0.46
N LEU A 75 4.66 4.80 0.46
CA LEU A 75 3.29 4.35 0.72
C LEU A 75 2.43 5.51 1.20
N GLU A 76 2.93 6.32 2.13
CA GLU A 76 2.25 7.51 2.61
C GLU A 76 2.02 8.53 1.49
N GLY A 77 2.99 8.73 0.59
CA GLY A 77 2.83 9.58 -0.59
C GLY A 77 1.74 9.09 -1.54
N ILE A 78 1.71 7.77 -1.80
CA ILE A 78 0.67 7.14 -2.61
C ILE A 78 -0.70 7.29 -1.95
N ILE A 79 -0.81 7.00 -0.65
CA ILE A 79 -2.05 7.16 0.12
C ILE A 79 -2.55 8.60 0.04
N ASN A 80 -1.71 9.59 0.34
CA ASN A 80 -2.09 11.00 0.32
C ASN A 80 -2.61 11.43 -1.06
N SER A 81 -1.88 11.08 -2.13
CA SER A 81 -2.27 11.38 -3.51
C SER A 81 -3.63 10.76 -3.86
N LEU A 82 -3.81 9.48 -3.50
CA LEU A 82 -5.07 8.77 -3.68
C LEU A 82 -6.16 9.24 -2.71
N MET A 83 -5.90 9.93 -1.61
CA MET A 83 -6.97 10.43 -0.75
C MET A 83 -7.56 11.74 -1.28
N VAL A 84 -6.73 12.64 -1.78
CA VAL A 84 -7.14 13.99 -2.20
C VAL A 84 -7.66 14.08 -3.63
N SER A 85 -7.30 13.13 -4.51
CA SER A 85 -7.74 13.20 -5.90
C SER A 85 -9.27 12.94 -6.03
N PRO A 86 -9.98 13.60 -6.96
CA PRO A 86 -11.38 13.32 -7.25
C PRO A 86 -11.56 11.89 -7.76
N GLN A 87 -12.77 11.35 -7.62
CA GLN A 87 -13.10 10.00 -8.06
C GLN A 87 -13.64 9.99 -9.50
#